data_AF-A0A0T9RR21-F1
#
_entry.id   AF-A0A0T9RR21-F1
#
_cell.length_a   1.000
_cell.length_b   1.000
_cell.length_c   1.000
_cell.angle_alpha   90.00
_cell.angle_beta   90.00
_cell.angle_gamma   90.00
#
_symmetry.space_group_name_H-M   'P 1'
#
loop_
_entity.id
_entity.type
_entity.pdbx_description
1 polymer ?
#
loop_
_entity_poly.entity_id
_entity_poly.type
_entity_poly.pdbx_seq_one_letter_code
_entity_poly.pdbx_strand_id
1 'polypeptide(L)' 'MRLAKFGTFLVLFVVLFLAIPEVLVFVLSSDQFGDAISYFNFLNTNILIALFYEMGILAFILSYVITKMIFYIIKK' A
#
# COMPACT_ATOMS: atom_id res chain seq x y z
N MET A 1 24.56 -8.87 0.81
CA MET A 1 23.53 -8.54 -0.21
C MET A 1 22.12 -9.04 0.11
N ARG A 2 21.92 -10.30 0.57
CA ARG A 2 20.58 -10.82 0.92
C ARG A 2 19.89 -10.01 2.03
N LEU A 3 20.63 -9.64 3.09
CA LEU A 3 20.12 -8.80 4.19
C LEU A 3 19.69 -7.41 3.71
N ALA A 4 20.48 -6.76 2.85
CA ALA A 4 20.13 -5.45 2.29
C ALA A 4 18.84 -5.53 1.43
N LYS A 5 18.70 -6.57 0.59
CA LYS A 5 17.46 -6.79 -0.18
C LYS A 5 16.24 -6.95 0.71
N PHE A 6 16.37 -7.73 1.77
CA PHE A 6 15.30 -7.95 2.73
C PHE A 6 14.94 -6.66 3.50
N GLY A 7 15.95 -5.89 3.92
CA GLY A 7 15.75 -4.59 4.57
C GLY A 7 15.06 -3.59 3.67
N THR A 8 15.51 -3.44 2.42
CA THR A 8 14.87 -2.57 1.43
C THR A 8 13.42 -2.98 1.16
N PHE A 9 13.16 -4.28 1.05
CA PHE A 9 11.80 -4.81 0.90
C PHE A 9 10.90 -4.43 2.07
N LEU A 10 11.35 -4.64 3.31
CA LEU A 10 10.56 -4.34 4.51
C LEU A 10 10.26 -2.84 4.64
N VAL A 11 11.26 -1.99 4.37
CA VAL A 11 11.07 -0.53 4.42
C VAL A 11 10.05 -0.10 3.36
N LEU A 12 10.18 -0.58 2.13
CA LEU A 12 9.22 -0.29 1.06
C LEU A 12 7.82 -0.79 1.41
N PHE A 13 7.71 -1.98 2.02
CA PHE A 13 6.43 -2.54 2.41
C PHE A 13 5.73 -1.66 3.44
N VAL A 14 6.42 -1.26 4.50
CA VAL A 14 5.84 -0.38 5.53
C VAL A 14 5.45 0.97 4.93
N VAL A 15 6.33 1.59 4.13
CA VAL A 15 6.05 2.89 3.50
C VAL A 15 4.83 2.80 2.58
N LEU A 16 4.77 1.81 1.70
CA LEU A 16 3.65 1.65 0.76
C LEU A 16 2.36 1.26 1.47
N PHE A 17 2.43 0.40 2.48
CA PHE A 17 1.26 0.02 3.27
C PHE A 17 0.59 1.21 3.95
N LEU A 18 1.38 2.16 4.45
CA LEU A 18 0.89 3.39 5.06
C LEU A 18 0.46 4.44 4.02
N ALA A 19 1.18 4.55 2.90
CA ALA A 19 0.93 5.55 1.88
C ALA A 19 -0.26 5.24 0.97
N ILE A 20 -0.56 3.96 0.69
CA ILE A 20 -1.67 3.58 -0.20
C ILE A 20 -3.02 4.11 0.30
N PRO A 21 -3.40 3.95 1.58
CA PRO A 21 -4.62 4.55 2.13
C PRO A 21 -4.62 6.08 2.01
N GLU A 22 -3.49 6.73 2.28
CA GLU A 22 -3.37 8.18 2.24
C GLU A 22 -3.53 8.73 0.82
N VAL A 23 -2.92 8.08 -0.19
CA VAL A 23 -3.07 8.45 -1.60
C VAL A 23 -4.51 8.22 -2.08
N LEU A 24 -5.15 7.14 -1.66
CA LEU A 24 -6.57 6.88 -1.97
C LEU A 24 -7.47 7.99 -1.42
N VAL A 25 -7.16 8.51 -0.24
CA VAL A 25 -7.88 9.63 0.38
C VAL A 25 -7.57 10.96 -0.33
N PHE A 26 -6.31 11.23 -0.66
CA PHE A 26 -5.88 12.50 -1.27
C PHE A 26 -6.35 12.73 -2.70
N VAL A 27 -6.62 11.66 -3.46
CA VAL A 27 -7.11 11.75 -4.85
C VAL A 27 -8.61 12.08 -4.90
N LEU A 28 -9.33 11.92 -3.80
CA LEU A 28 -10.77 12.25 -3.74
C LEU A 28 -10.96 13.76 -3.54
N SER A 29 -11.89 14.34 -4.32
CA SER A 29 -12.40 15.69 -4.03
C SER A 29 -13.12 15.73 -2.67
N SER A 30 -13.33 16.92 -2.09
CA SER A 30 -14.00 17.08 -0.79
C SER A 30 -15.34 16.34 -0.69
N ASP A 31 -16.09 16.33 -1.78
CA ASP A 31 -17.41 15.71 -1.86
C ASP A 31 -17.29 14.18 -1.92
N GLN A 32 -16.34 13.68 -2.72
CA GLN A 32 -16.04 12.25 -2.81
C GLN A 32 -15.42 11.68 -1.53
N PHE A 33 -14.70 12.50 -0.75
CA PHE A 33 -14.19 12.12 0.55
C PHE A 33 -15.33 11.97 1.57
N GLY A 34 -16.31 12.88 1.55
CA GLY A 34 -17.53 12.76 2.35
C GLY A 34 -18.32 11.49 2.03
N ASP A 35 -18.48 11.18 0.75
CA ASP A 35 -19.14 9.96 0.27
C ASP A 35 -18.34 8.69 0.63
N ALA A 36 -17.00 8.75 0.55
CA ALA A 36 -16.14 7.64 0.96
C ALA A 36 -16.25 7.38 2.47
N ILE A 37 -16.22 8.42 3.32
CA ILE A 37 -16.43 8.28 4.77
C ILE A 37 -17.81 7.69 5.06
N SER A 38 -18.85 8.17 4.37
CA SER A 38 -20.20 7.62 4.47
C SER A 38 -20.24 6.14 4.10
N TYR A 39 -19.62 5.77 2.97
CA TYR A 39 -19.51 4.40 2.50
C TYR A 39 -18.77 3.51 3.50
N PHE A 40 -17.63 3.95 4.04
CA PHE A 40 -16.88 3.21 5.06
C PHE A 40 -17.64 3.07 6.39
N ASN A 41 -18.42 4.07 6.79
CA ASN A 41 -19.27 3.99 7.98
C ASN A 41 -20.49 3.05 7.78
N PHE A 42 -20.93 2.84 6.55
CA PHE A 42 -22.05 1.94 6.21
C PHE A 42 -21.60 0.51 5.91
N LEU A 43 -20.33 0.32 5.55
CA LEU A 43 -19.76 -0.97 5.24
C LEU A 43 -19.65 -1.85 6.49
N ASN A 44 -20.07 -3.11 6.34
CA ASN A 44 -19.83 -4.14 7.33
C ASN A 44 -18.33 -4.27 7.63
N THR A 45 -17.95 -4.35 8.90
CA THR A 45 -16.55 -4.52 9.37
C THR A 45 -15.79 -5.58 8.58
N ASN A 46 -16.45 -6.67 8.16
CA ASN A 46 -15.83 -7.72 7.35
C ASN A 46 -15.33 -7.23 5.97
N ILE A 47 -16.05 -6.28 5.35
CA ILE A 47 -15.67 -5.70 4.05
C ILE A 47 -14.52 -4.72 4.23
N LEU A 48 -14.53 -3.94 5.32
CA LEU A 48 -13.45 -3.01 5.63
C LEU A 48 -12.13 -3.76 5.89
N ILE A 49 -12.20 -4.87 6.62
CA ILE A 49 -11.08 -5.80 6.80
C ILE A 49 -10.59 -6.35 5.46
N ALA A 50 -11.48 -6.80 4.58
CA ALA A 50 -11.10 -7.30 3.25
C ALA A 50 -10.34 -6.24 2.42
N LEU A 51 -10.82 -4.99 2.45
CA LEU A 51 -10.18 -3.85 1.77
C LEU A 51 -8.78 -3.57 2.31
N PHE A 52 -8.60 -3.63 3.63
CA PHE A 52 -7.27 -3.53 4.26
C PHE A 52 -6.33 -4.67 3.84
N TYR A 53 -6.84 -5.89 3.73
CA TYR A 53 -6.07 -7.04 3.24
C TYR A 53 -5.65 -6.87 1.78
N GLU A 54 -6.56 -6.43 0.92
CA GLU A 54 -6.26 -6.17 -0.50
C GLU A 54 -5.18 -5.10 -0.67
N MET A 55 -5.26 -3.99 0.09
CA MET A 55 -4.22 -2.96 0.12
C MET A 55 -2.87 -3.51 0.63
N GLY A 56 -2.90 -4.38 1.63
CA GLY A 56 -1.71 -5.06 2.13
C GLY A 56 -1.04 -5.96 1.09
N ILE A 57 -1.83 -6.74 0.35
CA ILE A 57 -1.34 -7.59 -0.74
C ILE A 57 -0.71 -6.72 -1.84
N LEU A 58 -1.35 -5.62 -2.21
CA LEU A 58 -0.82 -4.69 -3.21
C LEU A 58 0.52 -4.10 -2.77
N ALA A 59 0.63 -3.62 -1.53
CA ALA A 59 1.87 -3.08 -0.97
C ALA A 59 2.98 -4.13 -0.97
N PHE A 60 2.66 -5.38 -0.66
CA PHE A 60 3.60 -6.50 -0.66
C PHE A 60 4.17 -6.76 -2.07
N ILE A 61 3.29 -6.85 -3.07
CA ILE A 61 3.68 -7.09 -4.47
C ILE A 61 4.56 -5.94 -4.98
N LEU A 62 4.14 -4.69 -4.78
CA LEU A 62 4.88 -3.51 -5.22
C LEU A 62 6.27 -3.44 -4.56
N SER A 63 6.34 -3.69 -3.26
CA SER A 63 7.61 -3.69 -2.52
C SER A 63 8.59 -4.73 -3.07
N TYR A 64 8.10 -5.91 -3.42
CA TYR A 64 8.91 -6.96 -4.04
C TYR A 64 9.42 -6.53 -5.42
N VAL A 65 8.55 -6.00 -6.28
CA VAL A 65 8.91 -5.55 -7.63
C VAL A 65 9.95 -4.44 -7.58
N ILE A 66 9.73 -3.41 -6.77
CA ILE A 66 10.63 -2.27 -6.62
C ILE A 66 11.98 -2.72 -6.05
N THR A 67 11.99 -3.56 -5.01
CA THR A 67 13.23 -4.11 -4.46
C THR A 67 14.01 -4.87 -5.53
N LYS A 68 13.32 -5.69 -6.34
CA LYS A 68 13.96 -6.41 -7.43
C LYS A 68 14.56 -5.47 -8.47
N MET A 69 13.86 -4.39 -8.83
CA MET A 69 14.35 -3.37 -9.76
C MET A 69 15.57 -2.63 -9.21
N ILE A 70 15.53 -2.13 -7.97
CA ILE A 70 16.65 -1.42 -7.33
C ILE A 70 17.92 -2.27 -7.39
N PHE A 71 17.85 -3.52 -6.95
CA PHE A 71 19.02 -4.39 -6.92
C PHE A 71 19.38 -4.98 -8.29
N TYR A 72 18.49 -4.92 -9.27
CA TYR A 72 18.85 -5.20 -10.66
C TYR A 72 19.71 -4.06 -11.23
N ILE A 73 19.33 -2.81 -10.96
CA ILE A 73 20.07 -1.62 -11.39
C ILE A 73 21.45 -1.55 -10.70
N ILE A 74 21.51 -1.73 -9.38
CA ILE A 74 22.77 -1.66 -8.60
C ILE A 74 23.77 -2.77 -8.98
N LYS A 75 23.28 -3.91 -9.48
CA LYS A 75 24.15 -5.05 -9.86
C LYS A 75 24.66 -4.93 -11.30
N LYS A 76 24.13 -3.99 -12.08
CA LYS A 76 24.68 -3.58 -13.38
C LYS A 76 25.83 -2.59 -13.14
#